data_AF-A0A950S1P2-F1
#
_entry.id   AF-A0A950S1P2-F1
#
_cell.length_a   1.000
_cell.length_b   1.000
_cell.length_c   1.000
_cell.angle_alpha   90.00
_cell.angle_beta   90.00
_cell.angle_gamma   90.00
#
_symmetry.space_group_name_H-M   'P 1'
#
loop_
_entity.id
_entity.type
_entity.pdbx_description
1 polymer ?
#
loop_
_entity_poly.entity_id
_entity_poly.type
_entity_poly.pdbx_seq_one_letter_code
_entity_poly.pdbx_strand_id
1 'polypeptide(L)'
;MKLAVIGAGSTYTPELISGLMRERNVIDVRELVLHDIDEERRDVLGGLSRRILERQRYAGSVEVTGSLELALEGADAVLIQIRVGGQAARLRDETIPAACGCVGQETTGAGGLAKAMRTVPAVLEIAERARTLA
;
A
#
# COMPACT_ATOMS: atom_id res chain seq x y z
N MET A 1 18.05 -5.40 -0.42
CA MET A 1 17.04 -5.31 -1.49
C MET A 1 16.30 -3.98 -1.43
N LYS A 2 15.79 -3.52 -2.58
CA LYS A 2 14.82 -2.43 -2.70
C LYS A 2 13.40 -2.97 -2.59
N LEU A 3 12.65 -2.49 -1.60
CA LEU A 3 11.25 -2.83 -1.39
C LEU A 3 10.36 -1.62 -1.71
N ALA A 4 9.49 -1.76 -2.70
CA ALA A 4 8.47 -0.79 -3.02
C ALA A 4 7.15 -1.15 -2.29
N VAL A 5 6.62 -0.22 -1.50
CA VAL A 5 5.32 -0.36 -0.82
C VAL A 5 4.30 0.54 -1.51
N ILE A 6 3.39 -0.06 -2.29
CA ILE A 6 2.34 0.65 -3.02
C ILE A 6 1.07 0.70 -2.15
N GLY A 7 0.61 1.91 -1.82
CA GLY A 7 -0.45 2.14 -0.84
C GLY A 7 0.09 2.41 0.58
N ALA A 8 1.26 3.05 0.68
CA ALA A 8 1.93 3.31 1.95
C ALA A 8 1.20 4.30 2.88
N GLY A 9 0.18 5.02 2.38
CA GLY A 9 -0.77 5.80 3.18
C GLY A 9 -1.77 4.94 3.95
N SER A 10 -1.66 3.62 3.86
CA SER A 10 -2.36 2.66 4.73
C SER A 10 -1.96 2.85 6.20
N THR A 11 -2.95 2.75 7.09
CA THR A 11 -2.71 2.75 8.54
C THR A 11 -1.95 1.51 9.02
N TYR A 12 -1.78 0.50 8.16
CA TYR A 12 -0.97 -0.70 8.44
C TYR A 12 0.52 -0.52 8.12
N THR A 13 0.92 0.54 7.39
CA THR A 13 2.32 0.78 7.04
C THR A 13 3.24 0.82 8.27
N PRO A 14 2.90 1.51 9.39
CA PRO A 14 3.74 1.51 10.58
C PRO A 14 4.01 0.11 11.15
N GLU A 15 3.02 -0.78 11.10
CA GLU A 15 3.16 -2.18 11.56
C GLU A 15 4.06 -2.98 10.63
N LEU A 16 3.88 -2.83 9.30
CA LEU A 16 4.77 -3.42 8.30
C LEU A 16 6.23 -2.99 8.54
N ILE A 17 6.48 -1.70 8.74
CA ILE A 17 7.81 -1.16 9.00
C ILE A 17 8.43 -1.74 10.27
N SER A 18 7.65 -1.79 11.36
CA SER A 18 8.10 -2.41 12.62
C SER A 18 8.42 -3.89 12.44
N GLY A 19 7.62 -4.60 11.65
CA GLY A 19 7.84 -5.99 11.27
C GLY A 19 9.14 -6.19 10.48
N LEU A 20 9.36 -5.40 9.42
CA LEU A 20 10.59 -5.46 8.62
C LEU A 20 11.84 -5.23 9.48
N MET A 21 11.78 -4.28 10.42
CA MET A 21 12.90 -4.02 11.32
C MET A 21 13.19 -5.14 12.31
N ARG A 22 12.16 -5.84 12.77
CA ARG A 22 12.28 -7.02 13.63
C ARG A 22 12.90 -8.19 12.86
N GLU A 23 12.48 -8.38 11.61
CA GLU A 23 12.94 -9.49 10.74
C GLU A 23 14.19 -9.14 9.90
N ARG A 24 14.88 -8.02 10.17
CA ARG A 24 15.99 -7.52 9.33
C ARG A 24 17.17 -8.47 9.13
N ASN A 25 17.33 -9.46 10.00
CA ASN A 25 18.37 -10.49 9.87
C ASN A 25 18.01 -11.57 8.85
N VAL A 26 16.72 -11.67 8.49
CA VAL A 26 16.18 -12.59 7.48
C VAL A 26 15.85 -11.82 6.20
N ILE A 27 15.33 -10.59 6.35
CA ILE A 27 14.85 -9.73 5.27
C ILE A 27 15.70 -8.46 5.25
N ASP A 28 16.78 -8.46 4.46
CA ASP A 28 17.71 -7.33 4.35
C ASP A 28 17.21 -6.25 3.36
N VAL A 29 16.21 -5.47 3.78
CA VAL A 29 15.76 -4.27 3.07
C VAL A 29 16.78 -3.16 3.29
N ARG A 30 17.33 -2.62 2.21
CA ARG A 30 18.32 -1.53 2.23
C ARG A 30 17.78 -0.25 1.63
N GLU A 31 16.81 -0.37 0.73
CA GLU A 31 16.08 0.75 0.16
C GLU A 31 14.59 0.48 0.33
N LEU A 32 13.89 1.40 0.96
CA LEU A 32 12.46 1.31 1.19
C LEU A 32 11.79 2.49 0.51
N VAL A 33 10.87 2.23 -0.43
CA VAL A 33 10.10 3.29 -1.09
C VAL A 33 8.64 3.17 -0.69
N LEU A 34 8.13 4.22 -0.04
CA LEU A 34 6.75 4.33 0.41
C LEU A 34 5.97 5.18 -0.58
N HIS A 35 5.13 4.52 -1.37
CA HIS A 35 4.34 5.16 -2.41
C HIS A 35 2.87 5.25 -2.03
N ASP A 36 2.27 6.44 -2.13
CA ASP A 36 0.82 6.63 -2.12
C ASP A 36 0.43 7.85 -2.97
N ILE A 37 -0.74 7.76 -3.61
CA ILE A 37 -1.29 8.82 -4.47
C ILE A 37 -2.01 9.90 -3.65
N ASP A 38 -2.42 9.57 -2.43
CA ASP A 38 -3.06 10.49 -1.51
C ASP A 38 -1.98 11.22 -0.69
N GLU A 39 -1.73 12.49 -1.03
CA GLU A 39 -0.66 13.30 -0.45
C GLU A 39 -0.78 13.45 1.07
N GLU A 40 -1.98 13.71 1.59
CA GLU A 40 -2.18 13.86 3.04
C GLU A 40 -1.83 12.56 3.77
N ARG A 41 -2.36 11.43 3.30
CA ARG A 41 -2.08 10.13 3.90
C ARG A 41 -0.61 9.75 3.74
N ARG A 42 -0.03 10.00 2.57
CA ARG A 42 1.38 9.76 2.28
C ARG A 42 2.27 10.51 3.26
N ASP A 43 2.00 11.79 3.50
CA ASP A 43 2.86 12.64 4.30
C ASP A 43 2.75 12.28 5.79
N VAL A 44 1.52 12.02 6.27
CA VAL A 44 1.29 11.58 7.66
C VAL A 44 1.94 10.23 7.92
N LEU A 45 1.65 9.21 7.09
CA LEU A 45 2.13 7.85 7.33
C LEU A 45 3.61 7.69 6.97
N GLY A 46 4.10 8.42 5.95
CA GLY A 46 5.51 8.50 5.61
C GLY A 46 6.32 9.15 6.72
N GLY A 47 5.84 10.26 7.29
CA GLY A 47 6.46 10.92 8.45
C GLY A 47 6.51 10.02 9.68
N LEU A 48 5.43 9.31 10.01
CA LEU A 48 5.42 8.33 11.10
C LEU A 48 6.41 7.18 10.85
N SER A 49 6.43 6.65 9.62
CA SER A 49 7.34 5.55 9.23
C SER A 49 8.81 5.94 9.36
N ARG A 50 9.19 7.14 8.91
CA ARG A 50 10.55 7.68 9.09
C ARG A 50 10.95 7.73 10.56
N ARG A 51 10.09 8.28 11.43
CA ARG A 51 10.34 8.36 12.88
C ARG A 51 10.54 6.98 13.53
N ILE A 52 9.80 5.98 13.07
CA ILE A 52 9.96 4.59 13.53
C ILE A 52 11.32 4.05 13.10
N LEU A 53 11.70 4.22 11.84
CA LEU A 53 12.96 3.73 11.28
C LEU A 53 14.18 4.39 11.92
N GLU A 54 14.13 5.71 12.13
CA GLU A 54 15.15 6.47 12.86
C GLU A 54 15.33 5.95 14.29
N ARG A 55 14.22 5.78 15.02
CA ARG A 55 14.25 5.24 16.40
C ARG A 55 14.86 3.84 16.45
N GLN A 56 14.61 3.03 15.43
CA GLN A 56 15.13 1.66 15.31
C GLN A 56 16.52 1.59 14.66
N ARG A 57 17.15 2.75 14.36
CA ARG A 57 18.48 2.85 13.75
C ARG A 57 18.57 2.08 12.43
N TYR A 58 17.56 2.20 11.59
CA TYR A 58 17.58 1.64 10.24
C TYR A 58 18.78 2.22 9.46
N ALA A 59 19.58 1.33 8.87
CA ALA A 59 20.80 1.70 8.16
C ALA A 59 20.59 1.94 6.66
N GLY A 60 19.40 1.63 6.13
CA GLY A 60 19.04 1.83 4.74
C GLY A 60 18.44 3.19 4.44
N SER A 61 18.06 3.41 3.18
CA SER A 61 17.37 4.61 2.72
C SER A 61 15.84 4.45 2.75
N VAL A 62 15.14 5.57 2.92
CA VAL A 62 13.68 5.64 2.92
C VAL A 62 13.23 6.79 2.05
N GLU A 63 12.56 6.47 0.94
CA GLU A 63 11.95 7.43 0.03
C GLU A 63 10.43 7.44 0.25
N VAL A 64 9.80 8.62 0.23
CA VAL A 64 8.33 8.74 0.28
C VAL A 64 7.90 9.56 -0.93
N THR A 65 7.09 8.98 -1.80
CA THR A 65 6.80 9.56 -3.12
C THR A 65 5.36 9.32 -3.56
N GLY A 66 4.85 10.19 -4.43
CA GLY A 66 3.61 9.96 -5.18
C GLY A 66 3.84 9.44 -6.60
N SER A 67 5.09 9.24 -7.01
CA SER A 67 5.41 8.68 -8.33
C SER A 67 5.53 7.17 -8.25
N LEU A 68 4.67 6.48 -9.00
CA LEU A 68 4.71 5.04 -9.12
C LEU A 68 6.00 4.57 -9.81
N GLU A 69 6.48 5.34 -10.80
CA GLU A 69 7.72 5.06 -11.53
C GLU A 69 8.93 5.03 -10.59
N LEU A 70 9.13 6.08 -9.78
CA LEU A 70 10.23 6.15 -8.81
C LEU A 70 10.18 5.00 -7.80
N ALA A 71 8.97 4.59 -7.41
CA ALA A 71 8.78 3.47 -6.49
C ALA A 71 9.20 2.14 -7.10
N LEU A 72 8.83 1.90 -8.36
CA LEU A 72 9.04 0.62 -9.05
C LEU A 72 10.42 0.46 -9.68
N GLU A 73 11.10 1.55 -10.05
CA GLU A 73 12.38 1.51 -10.76
C GLU A 73 13.44 0.70 -9.99
N GLY A 74 13.88 -0.45 -10.52
CA GLY A 74 14.85 -1.34 -9.88
C GLY A 74 14.38 -1.98 -8.57
N ALA A 75 13.07 -2.11 -8.34
CA ALA A 75 12.53 -2.72 -7.13
C ALA A 75 12.67 -4.25 -7.16
N ASP A 76 13.42 -4.83 -6.22
CA ASP A 76 13.53 -6.29 -6.07
C ASP A 76 12.20 -6.94 -5.63
N ALA A 77 11.38 -6.20 -4.89
CA ALA A 77 10.07 -6.65 -4.42
C ALA A 77 9.05 -5.51 -4.37
N VAL A 78 7.80 -5.83 -4.70
CA VAL A 78 6.67 -4.90 -4.67
C VAL A 78 5.60 -5.45 -3.73
N LEU A 79 5.32 -4.72 -2.65
CA LEU A 79 4.23 -5.00 -1.71
C LEU A 79 3.06 -4.06 -2.00
N ILE A 80 1.88 -4.63 -2.27
CA ILE A 80 0.68 -3.86 -2.60
C ILE A 80 -0.31 -3.94 -1.43
N GLN A 81 -0.69 -2.78 -0.90
CA GLN A 81 -1.69 -2.63 0.17
C GLN A 81 -2.69 -1.50 -0.11
N ILE A 82 -3.12 -1.38 -1.37
CA ILE A 82 -4.02 -0.32 -1.83
C ILE A 82 -5.50 -0.58 -1.48
N ARG A 83 -6.26 0.51 -1.31
CA ARG A 83 -7.72 0.51 -1.29
C ARG A 83 -8.26 1.57 -2.24
N VAL A 84 -8.57 1.16 -3.46
CA VAL A 84 -9.09 2.08 -4.49
C VAL A 84 -10.46 2.61 -4.07
N GLY A 85 -10.57 3.95 -3.96
CA GLY A 85 -11.76 4.65 -3.49
C GLY A 85 -11.86 4.80 -1.96
N GLY A 86 -10.88 4.31 -1.20
CA GLY A 86 -10.77 4.51 0.24
C GLY A 86 -11.97 4.00 1.05
N GLN A 87 -12.16 4.58 2.24
CA GLN A 87 -13.28 4.23 3.12
C GLN A 87 -14.63 4.71 2.58
N ALA A 88 -14.65 5.80 1.81
CA ALA A 88 -15.87 6.30 1.19
C ALA A 88 -16.46 5.31 0.18
N ALA A 89 -15.63 4.63 -0.61
CA ALA A 89 -16.08 3.55 -1.48
C ALA A 89 -16.53 2.33 -0.68
N ARG A 90 -15.75 1.91 0.33
CA ARG A 90 -16.11 0.79 1.21
C ARG A 90 -17.48 1.00 1.87
N LEU A 91 -17.76 2.21 2.36
CA LEU A 91 -19.04 2.55 2.95
C LEU A 91 -20.19 2.26 1.98
N ARG A 92 -20.05 2.63 0.70
CA ARG A 92 -21.05 2.30 -0.33
C ARG A 92 -21.11 0.81 -0.62
N ASP A 93 -19.97 0.14 -0.72
CA ASP A 93 -19.89 -1.30 -0.97
C ASP A 93 -20.60 -2.11 0.12
N GLU A 94 -20.61 -1.63 1.36
CA GLU A 94 -21.28 -2.29 2.47
C GLU A 94 -22.75 -1.82 2.63
N THR A 95 -23.06 -0.55 2.39
CA THR A 95 -24.41 -0.01 2.63
C THR A 95 -25.41 -0.27 1.49
N ILE A 96 -24.98 -0.22 0.23
CA ILE A 96 -25.90 -0.42 -0.91
C ILE A 96 -26.44 -1.85 -0.95
N PRO A 97 -25.61 -2.92 -0.84
CA PRO A 97 -26.14 -4.27 -0.80
C PRO A 97 -27.08 -4.49 0.39
N ALA A 98 -26.76 -3.91 1.55
CA ALA A 98 -27.62 -3.97 2.73
C ALA A 98 -29.00 -3.35 2.47
N ALA A 99 -29.07 -2.21 1.77
CA ALA A 99 -30.34 -1.58 1.38
C ALA A 99 -31.17 -2.44 0.40
N CYS A 100 -30.53 -3.36 -0.32
CA CYS A 100 -31.19 -4.32 -1.22
C CYS A 100 -31.53 -5.65 -0.55
N GLY A 101 -31.37 -5.79 0.77
CA GLY A 101 -31.60 -7.05 1.50
C GLY A 101 -30.48 -8.08 1.32
N CYS A 102 -29.33 -7.68 0.77
CA CYS A 102 -28.13 -8.50 0.64
C CYS A 102 -27.12 -8.20 1.75
N VAL A 103 -26.17 -9.10 2.01
CA VAL A 103 -25.08 -8.81 2.95
C VAL A 103 -24.15 -7.73 2.38
N GLY A 104 -23.94 -6.68 3.15
CA GLY A 104 -22.89 -5.69 2.93
C GLY A 104 -21.55 -6.19 3.47
N GLN A 105 -20.61 -6.50 2.59
CA GLN A 105 -19.30 -7.00 3.01
C GLN A 105 -18.20 -6.55 2.04
N GLU A 106 -17.02 -6.30 2.60
CA GLU A 106 -15.88 -5.66 1.95
C GLU A 106 -15.30 -6.43 0.74
N THR A 107 -15.28 -7.76 0.78
CA THR A 107 -14.53 -8.64 -0.12
C THR A 107 -15.37 -9.74 -0.79
N THR A 108 -16.64 -9.87 -0.42
CA THR A 108 -17.59 -10.88 -0.87
C THR A 108 -18.94 -10.25 -1.21
N GLY A 109 -19.76 -10.96 -1.97
CA GLY A 109 -21.05 -10.44 -2.43
C GLY A 109 -20.93 -9.23 -3.36
N ALA A 110 -22.01 -8.45 -3.45
CA ALA A 110 -22.06 -7.28 -4.34
C ALA A 110 -21.03 -6.20 -3.97
N GLY A 111 -20.76 -5.99 -2.67
CA GLY A 111 -19.74 -5.06 -2.20
C GLY A 111 -18.33 -5.48 -2.61
N GLY A 112 -17.98 -6.76 -2.36
CA GLY A 112 -16.72 -7.34 -2.79
C GLY A 112 -16.50 -7.26 -4.31
N LEU A 113 -17.54 -7.55 -5.10
CA LEU A 113 -17.48 -7.42 -6.56
C LEU A 113 -17.21 -5.96 -6.97
N ALA A 114 -17.95 -4.99 -6.41
CA ALA A 114 -17.75 -3.58 -6.70
C ALA A 114 -16.32 -3.13 -6.36
N LYS A 115 -15.78 -3.58 -5.22
CA LYS A 115 -14.38 -3.35 -4.83
C LYS A 115 -13.38 -3.97 -5.80
N ALA A 116 -13.63 -5.21 -6.24
CA ALA A 116 -12.79 -5.89 -7.24
C ALA A 116 -12.77 -5.14 -8.57
N MET A 117 -13.92 -4.69 -9.06
CA MET A 117 -14.03 -3.94 -10.32
C MET A 117 -13.20 -2.65 -10.33
N ARG A 118 -12.98 -2.03 -9.16
CA ARG A 118 -12.08 -0.86 -9.03
C ARG A 118 -10.62 -1.24 -8.81
N THR A 119 -10.36 -2.32 -8.06
CA THR A 119 -9.01 -2.66 -7.59
C THR A 119 -8.22 -3.49 -8.60
N VAL A 120 -8.86 -4.46 -9.26
CA VAL A 120 -8.19 -5.37 -10.19
C VAL A 120 -7.49 -4.62 -11.34
N PRO A 121 -8.13 -3.64 -12.01
CA PRO A 121 -7.46 -2.87 -13.06
C PRO A 121 -6.20 -2.14 -12.56
N ALA A 122 -6.28 -1.50 -11.39
CA ALA A 122 -5.14 -0.78 -10.80
C ALA A 122 -3.98 -1.72 -10.45
N VAL A 123 -4.28 -2.93 -9.93
CA VAL A 123 -3.24 -3.93 -9.63
C VAL A 123 -2.58 -4.44 -10.91
N LEU A 124 -3.36 -4.67 -11.97
CA LEU A 124 -2.83 -5.09 -13.28
C LEU A 124 -1.94 -4.00 -13.89
N GLU A 125 -2.33 -2.72 -13.76
CA GLU A 125 -1.49 -1.60 -14.19
C GLU A 125 -0.18 -1.55 -13.41
N ILE A 126 -0.22 -1.65 -12.07
CA ILE A 126 1.00 -1.71 -11.24
C ILE A 126 1.90 -2.87 -11.67
N ALA A 127 1.33 -4.06 -11.93
CA ALA A 127 2.08 -5.22 -12.36
C ALA A 127 2.74 -5.02 -13.74
N GLU A 128 2.04 -4.39 -14.68
CA GLU A 128 2.58 -4.06 -16.00
C GLU A 128 3.74 -3.05 -15.91
N ARG A 129 3.58 -2.03 -15.06
CA ARG A 129 4.64 -1.05 -14.81
C ARG A 129 5.84 -1.69 -14.12
N ALA A 130 5.60 -2.56 -13.13
CA ALA A 130 6.66 -3.29 -12.44
C ALA A 130 7.44 -4.17 -13.42
N ARG A 131 6.76 -4.90 -14.32
CA ARG A 131 7.42 -5.70 -15.36
C ARG A 131 8.39 -4.90 -16.24
N THR A 132 8.11 -3.62 -16.45
CA THR A 132 8.91 -2.77 -17.33
C THR A 132 10.02 -2.02 -16.59
N LEU A 133 9.83 -1.71 -15.30
CA LEU A 133 10.68 -0.80 -14.54
C LEU A 133 11.53 -1.48 -13.45
N ALA A 134 11.07 -2.62 -12.92
CA ALA A 134 11.69 -3.32 -11.81
C ALA A 134 12.89 -4.18 -12.26
#